data_AF-A0A2I0CV83-F1
#
_entry.id   AF-A0A2I0CV83-F1
#
_cell.length_a   1.000
_cell.length_b   1.000
_cell.length_c   1.000
_cell.angle_alpha   90.00
_cell.angle_beta   90.00
_cell.angle_gamma   90.00
#
_symmetry.space_group_name_H-M   'P 1'
#
loop_
_entity.id
_entity.type
_entity.pdbx_description
1 polymer ?
#
loop_
_entity_poly.entity_id
_entity_poly.type
_entity_poly.pdbx_seq_one_letter_code
_entity_poly.pdbx_strand_id
1 'polypeptide(L)'
;GGWLAIAPASTGAYFGTSDYPRCYVVIFLAYGAGAIAGPQLAGVIKTSTGSYLGVFPIVLVLAVIGFLIAFTMLKQPCAPE
;
A
#
# COMPACT_ATOMS: atom_id res chain seq x y z
N GLY A 1 -6.60 -1.24 -10.32
CA GLY A 1 -5.79 -1.32 -11.55
C GLY A 1 -4.38 -0.79 -11.32
N GLY A 2 -4.23 0.50 -11.05
CA GLY A 2 -2.91 1.17 -11.00
C GLY A 2 -1.87 0.55 -10.06
N TRP A 3 -2.25 0.14 -8.84
CA TRP A 3 -1.29 -0.44 -7.89
C TRP A 3 -0.58 -1.69 -8.43
N LEU A 4 -1.34 -2.61 -9.06
CA LEU A 4 -0.78 -3.84 -9.64
C LEU A 4 0.16 -3.58 -10.81
N ALA A 5 -0.02 -2.48 -11.52
CA ALA A 5 0.88 -2.09 -12.61
C ALA A 5 2.18 -1.46 -12.10
N ILE A 6 2.13 -0.75 -10.96
CA ILE A 6 3.28 0.01 -10.43
C ILE A 6 4.13 -0.87 -9.49
N ALA A 7 3.51 -1.76 -8.71
CA ALA A 7 4.17 -2.60 -7.72
C ALA A 7 5.39 -3.39 -8.25
N PRO A 8 5.33 -4.11 -9.39
CA PRO A 8 6.50 -4.82 -9.91
C PRO A 8 7.60 -3.87 -10.38
N ALA A 9 7.24 -2.80 -11.09
CA ALA A 9 8.19 -1.81 -11.58
C ALA A 9 8.92 -1.08 -10.44
N SER A 10 8.20 -0.68 -9.38
CA SER A 10 8.81 -0.06 -8.21
C SER A 10 9.67 -1.04 -7.41
N THR A 11 9.23 -2.30 -7.26
CA THR A 11 10.01 -3.29 -6.50
C THR A 11 11.36 -3.56 -7.17
N GLY A 12 11.38 -3.67 -8.50
CA GLY A 12 12.62 -3.82 -9.26
C GLY A 12 13.55 -2.61 -9.14
N ALA A 13 13.00 -1.40 -9.18
CA ALA A 13 13.77 -0.16 -9.10
C ALA A 13 14.36 0.13 -7.70
N TYR A 14 13.70 -0.32 -6.62
CA TYR A 14 14.15 -0.05 -5.24
C TYR A 14 14.95 -1.20 -4.62
N PHE A 15 14.69 -2.46 -4.98
CA PHE A 15 15.31 -3.63 -4.35
C PHE A 15 16.24 -4.43 -5.28
N GLY A 16 16.34 -4.07 -6.56
CA GLY A 16 17.19 -4.77 -7.53
C GLY A 16 16.64 -6.14 -7.96
N THR A 17 17.26 -6.74 -8.98
CA THR A 17 16.79 -7.99 -9.62
C THR A 17 17.16 -9.26 -8.87
N SER A 18 18.19 -9.22 -8.01
CA SER A 18 18.70 -10.41 -7.29
C SER A 18 17.74 -10.94 -6.22
N ASP A 19 17.10 -10.04 -5.44
CA ASP A 19 16.11 -10.39 -4.41
C ASP A 19 14.65 -10.06 -4.81
N TYR A 20 14.43 -9.70 -6.08
CA TYR A 20 13.12 -9.31 -6.61
C TYR A 20 11.96 -10.23 -6.22
N PRO A 21 12.01 -11.56 -6.42
CA PRO A 21 10.88 -12.43 -6.08
C PRO A 21 10.58 -12.46 -4.57
N ARG A 22 11.58 -12.30 -3.69
CA ARG A 22 11.37 -12.25 -2.24
C ARG A 22 10.72 -10.94 -1.82
N CYS A 23 11.23 -9.81 -2.29
CA CYS A 23 10.70 -8.49 -1.98
C CYS A 23 9.29 -8.28 -2.56
N TYR A 24 9.05 -8.74 -3.79
CA TYR A 24 7.76 -8.60 -4.45
C TYR A 24 6.65 -9.38 -3.73
N VAL A 25 6.94 -10.60 -3.27
CA VAL A 25 5.98 -11.40 -2.50
C VAL A 25 5.62 -10.73 -1.18
N VAL A 26 6.57 -10.08 -0.50
CA VAL A 26 6.28 -9.32 0.73
C VAL A 26 5.34 -8.14 0.45
N ILE A 27 5.57 -7.40 -0.63
CA ILE A 27 4.71 -6.28 -1.06
C ILE A 27 3.31 -6.79 -1.46
N PHE A 28 3.24 -7.91 -2.16
CA PHE A 28 1.98 -8.54 -2.57
C PHE A 28 1.19 -9.07 -1.37
N LEU A 29 1.87 -9.63 -0.38
CA LEU A 29 1.26 -10.08 0.88
C LEU A 29 0.69 -8.90 1.67
N ALA A 30 1.42 -7.79 1.77
CA ALA A 30 0.93 -6.57 2.42
C ALA A 30 -0.33 -6.03 1.74
N TYR A 31 -0.39 -6.07 0.41
CA TYR A 31 -1.60 -5.70 -0.34
C TYR A 31 -2.77 -6.64 -0.07
N GLY A 32 -2.53 -7.95 -0.04
CA GLY A 32 -3.55 -8.94 0.32
C GLY A 32 -4.11 -8.71 1.73
N ALA A 33 -3.25 -8.43 2.71
CA ALA A 33 -3.66 -8.11 4.07
C ALA A 33 -4.51 -6.83 4.12
N GLY A 34 -4.12 -5.78 3.38
CA GLY A 34 -4.91 -4.55 3.26
C GLY A 34 -6.28 -4.77 2.60
N ALA A 35 -6.35 -5.65 1.60
CA ALA A 35 -7.60 -6.00 0.91
C ALA A 35 -8.58 -6.76 1.81
N ILE A 36 -8.08 -7.51 2.80
CA ILE A 36 -8.91 -8.19 3.81
C ILE A 36 -9.32 -7.21 4.92
N ALA A 37 -8.39 -6.40 5.42
CA ALA A 37 -8.63 -5.47 6.52
C ALA A 37 -9.53 -4.29 6.13
N GLY A 38 -9.39 -3.78 4.90
CA GLY A 38 -10.10 -2.59 4.41
C GLY A 38 -11.64 -2.71 4.46
N PRO A 39 -12.25 -3.75 3.87
CA PRO A 39 -13.70 -3.96 3.91
C PRO A 39 -14.24 -4.15 5.33
N GLN A 40 -13.47 -4.78 6.22
CA GLN A 40 -13.86 -4.95 7.62
C GLN A 40 -13.89 -3.61 8.35
N LEU A 41 -12.87 -2.77 8.15
CA LEU A 41 -12.84 -1.42 8.68
C LEU A 41 -14.02 -0.59 8.17
N ALA A 42 -14.30 -0.66 6.87
CA ALA A 42 -15.45 0.01 6.26
C ALA A 42 -16.79 -0.51 6.81
N GLY A 43 -16.89 -1.80 7.11
CA GLY A 43 -18.04 -2.42 7.76
C GLY A 43 -18.29 -1.89 9.17
N VAL A 44 -17.25 -1.79 10.00
CA VAL A 44 -17.32 -1.24 11.37
C VAL A 44 -17.70 0.25 11.37
N ILE A 45 -17.18 1.02 10.41
CA ILE A 45 -17.51 2.44 10.29
C ILE A 45 -18.96 2.62 9.83
N LYS A 46 -19.43 1.77 8.91
CA LYS A 46 -20.83 1.76 8.46
C LYS A 46 -21.78 1.42 9.61
N THR A 47 -21.46 0.43 10.45
CA THR A 47 -22.34 0.02 11.56
C THR A 47 -22.39 1.04 12.69
N SER A 48 -21.32 1.81 12.92
CA SER A 48 -21.25 2.83 13.97
C SER A 48 -21.83 4.19 13.56
N THR A 49 -21.64 4.60 12.31
CA THR A 49 -22.03 5.95 11.83
C THR A 49 -23.29 5.93 10.95
N GLY A 50 -23.73 4.77 10.47
CA GLY A 50 -24.88 4.64 9.57
C GLY A 50 -24.64 5.12 8.13
N SER A 51 -23.48 5.74 7.84
CA SER A 51 -23.11 6.26 6.52
C SER A 51 -21.69 5.87 6.14
N TYR A 52 -21.47 5.60 4.85
CA TYR A 52 -20.15 5.32 4.28
C TYR A 52 -19.24 6.54 4.21
N LEU A 53 -19.77 7.75 4.41
CA LEU A 53 -18.97 8.97 4.34
C LEU A 53 -17.87 9.03 5.42
N GLY A 54 -18.04 8.34 6.55
CA GLY A 54 -17.02 8.26 7.60
C GLY A 54 -15.74 7.50 7.19
N VAL A 55 -15.80 6.66 6.16
CA VAL A 55 -14.63 5.91 5.66
C VAL A 55 -13.64 6.83 4.95
N PHE A 56 -14.13 7.84 4.22
CA PHE A 56 -13.29 8.74 3.43
C PHE A 56 -12.23 9.49 4.24
N PRO A 57 -12.54 10.16 5.37
CA PRO A 57 -11.52 10.84 6.16
C PRO A 57 -10.52 9.85 6.78
N ILE A 58 -10.95 8.65 7.16
CA ILE A 58 -10.05 7.62 7.71
C ILE A 58 -9.07 7.14 6.64
N VAL A 59 -9.57 6.82 5.44
CA VAL A 59 -8.72 6.42 4.30
C VAL A 59 -7.76 7.54 3.92
N LEU A 60 -8.21 8.80 3.96
CA LEU A 60 -7.37 9.96 3.69
C LEU A 60 -6.23 10.08 4.71
N VAL A 61 -6.51 9.95 6.00
CA VAL A 61 -5.49 9.97 7.05
C VAL A 61 -4.49 8.82 6.84
N LEU A 62 -4.98 7.61 6.54
CA LEU A 62 -4.13 6.45 6.27
C LEU A 62 -3.23 6.67 5.05
N ALA A 63 -3.76 7.29 4.00
CA ALA A 63 -3.01 7.64 2.79
C ALA A 63 -1.93 8.70 3.07
N VAL A 64 -2.23 9.72 3.86
CA VAL A 64 -1.26 10.74 4.28
C VAL A 64 -0.13 10.11 5.11
N ILE A 65 -0.44 9.22 6.04
CA ILE A 65 0.57 8.51 6.84
C ILE A 65 1.48 7.67 5.91
N GLY A 66 0.88 6.89 5.00
CA GLY A 66 1.64 6.11 4.02
C GLY A 66 2.53 6.97 3.14
N PHE A 67 2.05 8.14 2.71
CA PHE A 67 2.82 9.10 1.95
C PHE A 67 4.02 9.66 2.73
N LEU A 68 3.83 10.02 4.01
CA LEU A 68 4.91 10.52 4.87
C LEU A 68 5.97 9.45 5.12
N ILE A 69 5.57 8.20 5.34
CA ILE A 69 6.50 7.08 5.49
C ILE A 69 7.28 6.87 4.19
N ALA A 70 6.58 6.83 3.06
CA ALA A 70 7.22 6.69 1.76
C ALA A 70 8.23 7.83 1.50
N PHE A 71 7.86 9.07 1.80
CA PHE A 71 8.71 10.24 1.60
C PHE A 71 9.97 10.24 2.48
N THR A 72 9.90 9.68 3.69
CA THR A 72 11.03 9.67 4.63
C THR A 72 11.91 8.42 4.54
N MET A 73 11.33 7.26 4.20
CA MET A 73 12.03 5.96 4.20
C MET A 73 12.44 5.45 2.82
N LEU A 74 11.80 5.87 1.72
CA LEU A 74 12.22 5.41 0.39
C LEU A 74 13.53 6.11 -0.01
N LYS A 75 14.62 5.35 0.07
CA LYS A 75 15.92 5.74 -0.47
C LYS A 75 15.89 5.73 -2.00
N GLN A 76 16.65 6.61 -2.65
CA GLN A 76 16.66 6.78 -4.11
C GLN A 76 16.77 5.43 -4.83
N PRO A 77 15.95 5.18 -5.87
CA PRO A 77 15.99 3.94 -6.63
C PRO A 77 17.38 3.77 -7.25
N CYS A 78 18.04 2.66 -6.96
CA CYS A 78 19.31 2.30 -7.57
C CYS A 78 18.99 1.82 -8.99
N ALA A 79 19.50 2.52 -10.00
CA ALA A 79 19.30 2.13 -11.39
C ALA A 79 19.76 0.67 -11.58
N PRO A 80 18.95 -0.19 -12.23
CA PRO A 80 19.40 -1.53 -12.55
C PRO A 80 20.55 -1.44 -13.56
N GLU A 81 21.72 -1.93 -13.16
CA GLU A 81 22.83 -2.29 -14.07
C GLU A 81 22.57 -3.63 -14.76
#